data_AF-A0A1M5FI45-F1
#
_entry.id   AF-A0A1M5FI45-F1
#
_cell.length_a   1.000
_cell.length_b   1.000
_cell.length_c   1.000
_cell.angle_alpha   90.00
_cell.angle_beta   90.00
_cell.angle_gamma   90.00
#
_symmetry.space_group_name_H-M   'P 1'
#
loop_
_entity.id
_entity.type
_entity.pdbx_description
1 polymer ?
#
loop_
_entity_poly.entity_id
_entity_poly.type
_entity_poly.pdbx_seq_one_letter_code
_entity_poly.pdbx_strand_id
1 'polypeptide(L)'
;MYTPIALINEELFKLHSPVTGNTDLTEFMPYISIAQELYLAPVLGESLMTELKDQINLNTLSVKNSDLIIKIAPALAFFAVYQGLPFHWASIVNKGITIRESENSKGININDVAQLRRWIRDDAGIFIKLLVEYLCSSREYYPMWKPAPDCDCRSILTEGSAVKRFDSGFYFPRNK
;
A
#
# COMPACT_ATOMS: atom_id res chain seq x y z
N MET A 1 8.10 17.26 20.30
CA MET A 1 7.25 16.07 20.10
C MET A 1 7.56 15.55 18.71
N TYR A 2 7.98 14.30 18.55
CA TYR A 2 8.28 13.74 17.23
C TYR A 2 6.96 13.40 16.54
N THR A 3 6.69 14.03 15.39
CA THR A 3 5.53 13.69 14.55
C THR A 3 6.05 12.87 13.38
N PRO A 4 5.65 11.59 13.25
CA PRO A 4 6.07 10.78 12.11
C PRO A 4 5.55 11.39 10.81
N ILE A 5 6.44 11.54 9.82
CA ILE A 5 6.07 12.03 8.49
C ILE A 5 5.42 10.87 7.73
N ALA A 6 4.14 11.02 7.40
CA ALA A 6 3.38 10.06 6.61
C ALA A 6 3.56 10.33 5.12
N LEU A 7 3.79 9.28 4.33
CA LEU A 7 3.85 9.31 2.87
C LEU A 7 2.45 9.26 2.22
N ILE A 8 1.43 9.76 2.91
CA ILE A 8 0.05 9.87 2.44
C ILE A 8 -0.62 11.04 3.15
N ASN A 9 -1.46 11.79 2.42
CA ASN A 9 -2.27 12.85 3.00
C ASN A 9 -3.70 12.35 3.27
N GLU A 10 -4.51 13.19 3.91
CA GLU A 10 -5.89 12.83 4.29
C GLU A 10 -6.78 12.53 3.08
N GLU A 11 -6.64 13.30 2.00
CA GLU A 11 -7.41 13.12 0.77
C GLU A 11 -7.17 11.75 0.13
N LEU A 12 -5.89 11.39 -0.06
CA LEU A 12 -5.50 10.10 -0.61
C LEU A 12 -5.87 8.95 0.32
N PHE A 13 -5.76 9.13 1.64
CA PHE A 13 -6.21 8.12 2.60
C PHE A 13 -7.71 7.86 2.47
N LYS A 14 -8.54 8.91 2.44
CA LYS A 14 -10.00 8.78 2.26
C LYS A 14 -10.36 8.20 0.91
N LEU A 15 -9.63 8.55 -0.15
CA LEU A 15 -9.87 8.05 -1.50
C LEU A 15 -9.61 6.54 -1.61
N HIS A 16 -8.57 6.05 -0.94
CA HIS A 16 -8.13 4.66 -1.11
C HIS A 16 -8.50 3.73 0.04
N SER A 17 -8.70 4.22 1.26
CA SER A 17 -8.98 3.33 2.39
C SER A 17 -10.35 2.66 2.22
N PRO A 18 -10.51 1.39 2.65
CA PRO A 18 -11.82 0.73 2.66
C PRO A 18 -12.76 1.24 3.76
N VAL A 19 -12.34 2.22 4.57
CA VAL A 19 -13.17 2.79 5.64
C VAL A 19 -14.07 3.87 5.05
N THR A 20 -15.38 3.69 5.18
CA THR A 20 -16.38 4.65 4.71
C THR A 20 -16.73 5.67 5.80
N GLY A 21 -16.97 6.93 5.40
CA GLY A 21 -17.42 8.01 6.30
C GLY A 21 -16.40 9.12 6.54
N ASN A 22 -16.74 10.04 7.46
CA ASN A 22 -15.87 11.15 7.87
C ASN A 22 -14.79 10.64 8.84
N THR A 23 -13.90 9.79 8.34
CA THR A 23 -12.75 9.27 9.10
C THR A 23 -11.72 10.36 9.28
N ASP A 24 -11.33 10.64 10.52
CA ASP A 24 -10.24 11.55 10.84
C ASP A 24 -8.90 10.81 10.69
N LEU A 25 -7.99 11.37 9.87
CA LEU A 25 -6.67 10.77 9.65
C LEU A 25 -5.87 10.64 10.95
N THR A 26 -6.10 11.52 11.92
CA THR A 26 -5.38 11.52 13.21
C THR A 26 -5.59 10.23 14.00
N GLU A 27 -6.76 9.60 13.89
CA GLU A 27 -7.05 8.30 14.50
C GLU A 27 -6.22 7.17 13.86
N PHE A 28 -5.87 7.33 12.59
CA PHE A 28 -5.11 6.34 11.82
C PHE A 28 -3.61 6.58 11.79
N MET A 29 -3.12 7.76 12.22
CA MET A 29 -1.69 8.11 12.18
C MET A 29 -0.76 7.07 12.84
N PRO A 30 -1.09 6.47 14.00
CA PRO A 30 -0.26 5.40 14.56
C PRO A 30 -0.17 4.19 13.63
N TYR A 31 -1.29 3.80 13.02
CA TYR A 31 -1.35 2.64 12.13
C TYR A 31 -0.71 2.92 10.76
N ILE A 32 -0.82 4.14 10.25
CA ILE A 32 -0.10 4.60 9.06
C ILE A 32 1.41 4.52 9.30
N SER A 33 1.86 5.00 10.45
CA SER A 33 3.28 4.95 10.82
C SER A 33 3.79 3.50 10.88
N ILE A 34 3.05 2.61 11.54
CA ILE A 34 3.38 1.18 11.61
C ILE A 34 3.37 0.54 10.21
N ALA A 35 2.34 0.81 9.40
CA ALA A 35 2.20 0.25 8.06
C ALA A 35 3.32 0.68 7.12
N GLN A 36 3.72 1.95 7.20
CA GLN A 36 4.82 2.51 6.43
C GLN A 36 6.15 1.82 6.76
N GLU A 37 6.44 1.58 8.03
CA GLU A 37 7.66 0.90 8.45
C GLU A 37 7.63 -0.62 8.12
N LEU A 38 6.51 -1.30 8.35
CA LEU A 38 6.42 -2.76 8.17
C LEU A 38 6.28 -3.20 6.71
N TYR A 39 5.64 -2.40 5.85
CA TYR A 39 5.24 -2.83 4.51
C TYR A 39 5.82 -1.97 3.39
N LEU A 40 6.01 -0.67 3.59
CA LEU A 40 6.60 0.19 2.56
C LEU A 40 8.11 0.28 2.65
N ALA A 41 8.69 0.39 3.84
CA ALA A 41 10.14 0.49 3.99
C ALA A 41 10.89 -0.70 3.33
N PRO A 42 10.43 -1.96 3.41
CA PRO A 42 11.05 -3.07 2.69
C PRO A 42 10.98 -2.95 1.15
N VAL A 43 10.02 -2.20 0.62
CA VAL A 43 9.78 -2.03 -0.82
C VAL A 43 10.54 -0.82 -1.37
N LEU A 44 10.45 0.32 -0.67
CA LEU A 44 11.06 1.58 -1.08
C LEU A 44 12.54 1.67 -0.67
N GLY A 45 12.92 1.01 0.41
CA GLY A 45 14.23 1.15 1.02
C GLY A 45 14.40 2.49 1.77
N GLU A 46 15.36 2.52 2.68
CA GLU A 46 15.58 3.65 3.59
C GLU A 46 15.94 4.96 2.87
N SER A 47 16.74 4.88 1.81
CA SER A 47 17.20 6.06 1.07
C SER A 47 16.06 6.80 0.36
N LEU A 48 15.22 6.08 -0.39
CA LEU A 48 14.06 6.69 -1.05
C LEU A 48 13.01 7.15 -0.02
N MET A 49 12.78 6.37 1.04
CA MET A 49 11.93 6.77 2.15
C MET A 49 12.36 8.10 2.78
N THR A 50 13.66 8.26 3.01
CA THR A 50 14.23 9.48 3.60
C THR A 50 14.07 10.66 2.65
N GLU A 51 14.37 10.48 1.36
CA GLU A 51 14.17 11.52 0.35
C GLU A 51 12.72 12.02 0.31
N LEU A 52 11.74 11.10 0.30
CA LEU A 52 10.33 11.46 0.28
C LEU A 52 9.90 12.19 1.56
N LYS A 53 10.32 11.69 2.74
CA LYS A 53 10.01 12.32 4.02
C LYS A 53 10.62 13.72 4.11
N ASP A 54 11.86 13.90 3.67
CA ASP A 54 12.54 15.21 3.67
C ASP A 54 11.85 16.19 2.72
N GLN A 55 11.50 15.76 1.51
CA GLN A 55 10.79 16.60 0.55
C GLN A 55 9.39 16.98 1.03
N ILE A 56 8.68 16.09 1.71
CA ILE A 56 7.39 16.41 2.35
C ILE A 56 7.59 17.45 3.46
N ASN A 57 8.56 17.23 4.34
CA ASN A 57 8.83 18.12 5.47
C ASN A 57 9.21 19.54 5.03
N LEU A 58 9.95 19.64 3.91
CA LEU A 58 10.40 20.92 3.35
C LEU A 58 9.39 21.52 2.34
N ASN A 59 8.29 20.83 2.04
CA ASN A 59 7.34 21.19 0.96
C ASN A 59 8.02 21.36 -0.41
N THR A 60 8.94 20.46 -0.75
CA THR A 60 9.72 20.46 -2.00
C THR A 60 9.57 19.15 -2.79
N LEU A 61 8.43 18.48 -2.66
CA LEU A 61 8.14 17.27 -3.45
C LEU A 61 8.28 17.56 -4.95
N SER A 62 9.14 16.80 -5.62
CA SER A 62 9.24 16.86 -7.08
C SER A 62 7.95 16.34 -7.72
N VAL A 63 7.75 16.64 -9.01
CA VAL A 63 6.59 16.11 -9.76
C VAL A 63 6.59 14.58 -9.75
N LYS A 64 7.76 13.95 -9.96
CA LYS A 64 7.90 12.50 -9.95
C LYS A 64 7.66 11.89 -8.58
N ASN A 65 8.16 12.52 -7.51
CA ASN A 65 7.93 12.04 -6.16
C ASN A 65 6.46 12.26 -5.74
N SER A 66 5.79 13.31 -6.22
CA SER A 66 4.34 13.47 -6.07
C SER A 66 3.57 12.33 -6.75
N ASP A 67 3.94 11.95 -7.98
CA ASP A 67 3.35 10.80 -8.67
C ASP A 67 3.57 9.49 -7.89
N LEU A 68 4.76 9.31 -7.31
CA LEU A 68 5.08 8.14 -6.49
C LEU A 68 4.23 8.09 -5.21
N ILE A 69 3.98 9.21 -4.54
CA ILE A 69 3.08 9.27 -3.36
C ILE A 69 1.68 8.78 -3.73
N ILE A 70 1.16 9.16 -4.91
CA ILE A 70 -0.13 8.67 -5.40
C ILE A 70 -0.11 7.14 -5.61
N LYS A 71 1.02 6.58 -6.07
CA LYS A 71 1.17 5.11 -6.24
C LYS A 71 1.36 4.36 -4.92
N ILE A 72 1.93 5.01 -3.90
CA ILE A 72 2.08 4.47 -2.55
C ILE A 72 0.74 4.39 -1.81
N ALA A 73 -0.11 5.40 -2.01
CA ALA A 73 -1.30 5.63 -1.21
C ALA A 73 -2.26 4.42 -1.08
N PRO A 74 -2.57 3.64 -2.13
CA PRO A 74 -3.46 2.47 -2.01
C PRO A 74 -2.94 1.42 -1.03
N ALA A 75 -1.66 1.03 -1.16
CA ALA A 75 -1.05 0.05 -0.28
C ALA A 75 -1.00 0.56 1.16
N LEU A 76 -0.59 1.82 1.35
CA LEU A 76 -0.47 2.41 2.68
C LEU A 76 -1.82 2.52 3.39
N ALA A 77 -2.86 2.98 2.68
CA ALA A 77 -4.20 3.10 3.23
C ALA A 77 -4.76 1.74 3.67
N PHE A 78 -4.65 0.71 2.82
CA PHE A 78 -5.11 -0.64 3.17
C PHE A 78 -4.30 -1.25 4.32
N PHE A 79 -2.98 -1.11 4.34
CA PHE A 79 -2.18 -1.62 5.45
C PHE A 79 -2.41 -0.87 6.76
N ALA A 80 -2.67 0.44 6.72
CA ALA A 80 -3.06 1.20 7.89
C ALA A 80 -4.38 0.70 8.47
N VAL A 81 -5.39 0.44 7.62
CA VAL A 81 -6.65 -0.16 8.08
C VAL A 81 -6.43 -1.58 8.58
N TYR A 82 -5.63 -2.39 7.89
CA TYR A 82 -5.25 -3.72 8.36
C TYR A 82 -4.64 -3.66 9.76
N GLN A 83 -3.76 -2.70 10.04
CA GLN A 83 -3.15 -2.55 11.37
C GLN A 83 -4.15 -2.04 12.41
N GLY A 84 -5.03 -1.09 12.05
CA GLY A 84 -6.01 -0.50 12.96
C GLY A 84 -7.22 -1.38 13.28
N LEU A 85 -7.63 -2.27 12.36
CA LEU A 85 -8.89 -3.00 12.45
C LEU A 85 -9.12 -3.75 13.78
N PRO A 86 -8.14 -4.46 14.37
CA PRO A 86 -8.34 -5.13 15.66
C PRO A 86 -8.62 -4.16 16.80
N PHE A 87 -8.05 -2.95 16.74
CA PHE A 87 -8.11 -1.97 17.83
C PHE A 87 -9.34 -1.07 17.76
N HIS A 88 -9.88 -0.87 16.55
CA HIS A 88 -11.22 -0.29 16.39
C HIS A 88 -12.32 -1.22 16.89
N TRP A 89 -12.07 -2.54 16.89
CA TRP A 89 -13.02 -3.52 17.43
C TRP A 89 -12.84 -3.80 18.93
N ALA A 90 -11.61 -4.09 19.35
CA ALA A 90 -11.28 -4.40 20.72
C ALA A 90 -10.35 -3.32 21.27
N SER A 91 -10.74 -2.73 22.40
CA SER A 91 -9.88 -1.79 23.11
C SER A 91 -9.11 -2.53 24.20
N ILE A 92 -7.80 -2.33 24.23
CA ILE A 92 -6.93 -2.80 25.31
C ILE A 92 -6.95 -1.70 26.37
N VAL A 93 -7.46 -2.01 27.56
CA VAL A 93 -7.49 -1.11 28.71
C VAL A 93 -6.64 -1.69 29.83
N ASN A 94 -6.22 -0.87 30.79
CA ASN A 94 -5.35 -1.32 31.90
C ASN A 94 -5.90 -2.50 32.72
N LYS A 95 -7.21 -2.77 32.64
CA LYS A 95 -7.89 -3.86 33.35
C LYS A 95 -8.20 -5.08 32.49
N GLY A 96 -7.77 -5.12 31.22
CA GLY A 96 -8.01 -6.24 30.30
C GLY A 96 -8.40 -5.81 28.89
N ILE A 97 -8.93 -6.75 28.10
CA ILE A 97 -9.40 -6.50 26.73
C ILE A 97 -10.92 -6.34 26.77
N THR A 98 -11.45 -5.26 26.21
CA THR A 98 -12.89 -5.01 26.08
C THR A 98 -13.29 -5.00 24.61
N ILE A 99 -14.34 -5.75 24.27
CA ILE A 99 -14.92 -5.75 22.92
C ILE A 99 -15.95 -4.62 22.86
N ARG A 100 -15.89 -3.81 21.79
CA ARG A 100 -16.92 -2.79 21.54
C ARG A 100 -18.15 -3.45 20.94
N GLU A 101 -19.26 -3.43 21.66
CA GLU A 101 -20.58 -3.74 21.11
C GLU A 101 -21.28 -2.44 20.75
N SER A 102 -21.91 -2.40 19.58
CA SER A 102 -22.73 -1.27 19.15
C SER A 102 -24.18 -1.54 19.55
N GLU A 103 -24.79 -0.61 20.27
CA GLU A 103 -26.19 -0.72 20.70
C GLU A 103 -27.18 -0.74 19.52
N ASN A 104 -26.77 -0.25 18.34
CA ASN A 104 -27.63 -0.07 17.16
C ASN A 104 -27.25 -0.95 15.96
N SER A 105 -26.30 -1.87 16.09
CA SER A 105 -25.94 -2.78 15.00
C SER A 105 -25.70 -4.19 15.49
N LYS A 106 -25.99 -5.18 14.62
CA LYS A 106 -25.62 -6.57 14.89
C LYS A 106 -24.10 -6.63 14.99
N GLY A 107 -23.59 -7.01 16.16
CA GLY A 107 -22.17 -7.25 16.37
C GLY A 107 -21.65 -8.27 15.37
N ILE A 108 -20.59 -7.90 14.65
CA ILE A 108 -19.83 -8.81 13.80
C ILE A 108 -19.08 -9.82 14.70
N ASN A 109 -18.93 -11.08 14.27
CA ASN A 109 -18.23 -12.12 15.03
C ASN A 109 -16.71 -12.13 14.76
N ILE A 110 -15.89 -12.62 15.70
CA ILE A 110 -14.41 -12.79 15.61
C ILE A 110 -13.95 -13.36 14.27
N ASN A 111 -14.68 -14.34 13.75
CA ASN A 111 -14.36 -15.01 12.49
C ASN A 111 -14.52 -14.09 11.27
N ASP A 112 -15.55 -13.24 11.28
CA ASP A 112 -15.88 -12.34 10.16
C ASP A 112 -14.84 -11.22 10.05
N VAL A 113 -14.36 -10.67 11.17
CA VAL A 113 -13.25 -9.70 11.11
C VAL A 113 -11.93 -10.37 10.79
N ALA A 114 -11.68 -11.60 11.27
CA ALA A 114 -10.48 -12.32 10.84
C ALA A 114 -10.49 -12.53 9.32
N GLN A 115 -11.66 -12.77 8.72
CA GLN A 115 -11.84 -12.84 7.27
C GLN A 115 -11.65 -11.47 6.60
N LEU A 116 -12.28 -10.41 7.11
CA LEU A 116 -12.11 -9.06 6.60
C LEU A 116 -10.65 -8.61 6.63
N ARG A 117 -9.95 -8.88 7.74
CA ARG A 117 -8.51 -8.60 7.89
C ARG A 117 -7.68 -9.32 6.84
N ARG A 118 -8.03 -10.56 6.47
CA ARG A 118 -7.35 -11.29 5.40
C ARG A 118 -7.59 -10.63 4.05
N TRP A 119 -8.82 -10.31 3.70
CA TRP A 119 -9.13 -9.62 2.43
C TRP A 119 -8.38 -8.30 2.27
N ILE A 120 -8.40 -7.46 3.31
CA ILE A 120 -7.67 -6.18 3.29
C ILE A 120 -6.16 -6.41 3.09
N ARG A 121 -5.58 -7.44 3.72
CA ARG A 121 -4.16 -7.78 3.55
C ARG A 121 -3.86 -8.26 2.13
N ASP A 122 -4.73 -9.10 1.57
CA ASP A 122 -4.54 -9.67 0.24
C ASP A 122 -4.59 -8.55 -0.83
N ASP A 123 -5.55 -7.64 -0.72
CA ASP A 123 -5.66 -6.45 -1.58
C ASP A 123 -4.44 -5.52 -1.41
N ALA A 124 -4.01 -5.26 -0.17
CA ALA A 124 -2.79 -4.49 0.10
C ALA A 124 -1.55 -5.12 -0.57
N GLY A 125 -1.45 -6.45 -0.56
CA GLY A 125 -0.39 -7.19 -1.24
C GLY A 125 -0.42 -7.01 -2.76
N ILE A 126 -1.60 -6.88 -3.37
CA ILE A 126 -1.73 -6.56 -4.79
C ILE A 126 -1.23 -5.14 -5.05
N PHE A 127 -1.61 -4.16 -4.23
CA PHE A 127 -1.12 -2.77 -4.40
C PHE A 127 0.40 -2.64 -4.26
N ILE A 128 1.04 -3.45 -3.40
CA ILE A 128 2.51 -3.51 -3.33
C ILE A 128 3.11 -4.02 -4.64
N LYS A 129 2.54 -5.06 -5.26
CA LYS A 129 3.03 -5.55 -6.56
C LYS A 129 2.94 -4.46 -7.63
N LEU A 130 1.81 -3.75 -7.68
CA LEU A 130 1.61 -2.62 -8.59
C LEU A 130 2.59 -1.47 -8.34
N LEU A 131 2.89 -1.17 -7.07
CA LEU A 131 3.89 -0.18 -6.70
C LEU A 131 5.30 -0.59 -7.15
N VAL A 132 5.68 -1.85 -6.94
CA VAL A 132 6.96 -2.39 -7.41
C VAL A 132 7.07 -2.31 -8.93
N GLU A 133 6.02 -2.70 -9.67
CA GLU A 133 5.98 -2.58 -11.14
C GLU A 133 6.19 -1.14 -11.60
N TYR A 134 5.50 -0.18 -10.95
CA TYR A 134 5.67 1.24 -11.24
C TYR A 134 7.13 1.68 -11.03
N LEU A 135 7.73 1.33 -9.90
CA LEU A 135 9.13 1.66 -9.59
C LEU A 135 10.11 1.01 -10.58
N CYS A 136 9.87 -0.24 -10.99
CA CYS A 136 10.66 -0.93 -12.01
C CYS A 136 10.59 -0.20 -13.36
N SER A 137 9.39 0.18 -13.81
CA SER A 137 9.18 0.90 -15.08
C SER A 137 9.76 2.31 -15.09
N SER A 138 9.84 2.95 -13.92
CA SER A 138 10.24 4.35 -13.74
C SER A 138 11.61 4.49 -13.07
N ARG A 139 12.43 3.43 -13.10
CA ARG A 139 13.67 3.32 -12.31
C ARG A 139 14.65 4.47 -12.51
N GLU A 140 14.72 4.99 -13.74
CA GLU A 140 15.58 6.12 -14.10
C GLU A 140 15.25 7.41 -13.31
N TYR A 141 14.00 7.56 -12.85
CA TYR A 141 13.57 8.70 -12.05
C TYR A 141 13.80 8.53 -10.55
N TYR A 142 14.12 7.32 -10.09
CA TYR A 142 14.26 6.98 -8.67
C TYR A 142 15.64 6.37 -8.38
N PRO A 143 16.74 7.14 -8.51
CA PRO A 143 18.11 6.62 -8.31
C PRO A 143 18.39 6.13 -6.87
N MET A 144 17.64 6.64 -5.89
CA MET A 144 17.73 6.19 -4.49
C MET A 144 17.05 4.85 -4.25
N TRP A 145 16.23 4.37 -5.20
CA TRP A 145 15.56 3.09 -5.09
C TRP A 145 16.47 1.94 -5.48
N LYS A 146 16.85 1.14 -4.48
CA LYS A 146 17.72 -0.03 -4.63
C LYS A 146 16.94 -1.26 -4.20
N PRO A 147 16.15 -1.87 -5.11
CA PRO A 147 15.37 -3.04 -4.76
C PRO A 147 16.26 -4.24 -4.41
N ALA A 148 15.69 -5.19 -3.67
CA ALA A 148 16.36 -6.44 -3.35
C ALA A 148 16.79 -7.20 -4.63
N PRO A 149 17.86 -8.03 -4.58
CA PRO A 149 18.38 -8.72 -5.76
C PRO A 149 17.37 -9.64 -6.47
N ASP A 150 16.40 -10.15 -5.73
CA ASP A 150 15.32 -11.03 -6.18
C ASP A 150 14.07 -10.28 -6.65
N CYS A 151 14.09 -8.95 -6.68
CA CYS A 151 12.99 -8.14 -7.18
C CYS A 151 12.71 -8.45 -8.66
N ASP A 152 11.50 -8.90 -8.96
CA ASP A 152 11.07 -9.30 -10.30
C ASP A 152 10.74 -8.10 -11.21
N CYS A 153 11.70 -7.19 -11.40
CA CYS A 153 11.57 -6.10 -12.38
C CYS A 153 11.61 -6.59 -13.84
N ARG A 154 11.62 -7.91 -14.08
CA ARG A 154 11.66 -8.49 -15.43
C ARG A 154 10.26 -8.79 -15.97
N SER A 155 9.24 -8.85 -15.13
CA SER A 155 7.86 -9.12 -15.55
C SER A 155 6.92 -7.96 -15.20
N ILE A 156 6.79 -6.98 -16.09
CA ILE A 156 5.77 -5.93 -15.95
C ILE A 156 4.42 -6.57 -16.33
N LEU A 157 3.57 -6.84 -15.33
CA LEU A 157 2.30 -7.56 -15.52
C LEU A 157 1.19 -6.66 -16.10
N THR A 158 1.30 -5.34 -15.90
CA THR A 158 0.25 -4.36 -16.18
C THR A 158 0.23 -3.79 -17.60
N GLU A 159 1.22 -4.08 -18.45
CA GLU A 159 1.19 -3.68 -19.87
C GLU A 159 0.25 -4.56 -20.73
N GLY A 160 -0.49 -5.48 -20.11
CA GLY A 160 -1.41 -6.35 -20.84
C GLY A 160 -0.67 -7.19 -21.89
N SER A 161 0.27 -8.04 -21.48
CA SER A 161 0.99 -8.97 -22.36
C SER A 161 1.45 -8.36 -23.71
N ALA A 162 2.06 -7.17 -23.69
CA ALA A 162 2.83 -6.69 -24.84
C ALA A 162 4.12 -7.51 -25.07
N VAL A 163 4.55 -8.30 -24.09
CA VAL A 163 5.54 -9.35 -24.30
C VAL A 163 4.88 -10.47 -25.12
N LYS A 164 4.97 -10.35 -26.45
CA LYS A 164 4.63 -11.45 -27.36
C LYS A 164 5.50 -12.66 -27.01
N ARG A 165 4.96 -13.59 -26.21
CA ARG A 165 5.54 -14.95 -26.04
C ARG A 165 5.24 -15.87 -27.24
N PHE A 166 5.01 -15.30 -28.42
CA PHE A 166 4.79 -16.04 -29.66
C PHE A 166 5.94 -15.74 -30.62
N ASP A 167 7.05 -16.46 -30.46
CA ASP A 167 8.29 -16.33 -31.24
C ASP A 167 8.43 -17.44 -32.31
N SER A 168 7.34 -18.17 -32.61
CA SER A 168 7.39 -19.25 -33.59
C SER A 168 6.04 -19.42 -34.29
N GLY A 169 5.86 -18.75 -35.42
CA GLY A 169 4.79 -19.04 -36.37
C GLY A 169 5.27 -20.09 -37.38
N PHE A 170 4.59 -21.24 -37.45
CA PHE A 170 4.78 -22.20 -38.54
C PHE A 170 3.82 -21.86 -39.69
N TYR A 171 4.37 -21.63 -40.89
CA TYR A 171 3.62 -21.43 -42.12
C TYR A 171 3.43 -22.76 -42.85
N PHE A 172 2.18 -23.18 -43.03
CA PHE A 172 1.84 -24.32 -43.89
C PHE A 172 1.42 -23.79 -45.27
N PRO A 173 2.25 -23.93 -46.31
CA PRO A 173 1.82 -23.61 -47.67
C PRO A 173 0.68 -24.54 -48.07
N ARG A 174 -0.39 -23.98 -48.66
CA ARG A 174 -1.42 -24.79 -49.32
C ARG A 174 -0.80 -25.38 -50.59
N ASN A 175 -0.64 -26.70 -50.62
CA ASN A 175 -0.35 -27.40 -51.87
C ASN A 175 -1.53 -27.22 -52.82
N LYS A 176 -1.22 -26.87 -54.07
CA LYS A 176 -2.18 -26.80 -55.19
C LYS A 176 -2.71 -28.19 -55.51
#